data_AF-A0A2N5M4L6-F1
#
_entry.id   AF-A0A2N5M4L6-F1
#
_cell.length_a   1.000
_cell.length_b   1.000
_cell.length_c   1.000
_cell.angle_alpha   90.00
_cell.angle_beta   90.00
_cell.angle_gamma   90.00
#
_symmetry.space_group_name_H-M   'P 1'
#
loop_
_entity.id
_entity.type
_entity.pdbx_description
1 polymer ?
#
loop_
_entity_poly.entity_id
_entity_poly.type
_entity_poly.pdbx_seq_one_letter_code
_entity_poly.pdbx_strand_id
1 'polypeptide(L)'
;MKLIEELYELYKSKLTGNDEDIDMLAFAVLEQLSREEILGLIHEMDNQELINLMGLYIIESLKGKFAQENFEKHLPYPSRNVH
;
A
#
# COMPACT_ATOMS: atom_id res chain seq x y z
N MET A 1 -9.39 -12.81 7.27
CA MET A 1 -8.12 -13.33 7.84
C MET A 1 -8.06 -13.11 9.35
N LYS A 2 -7.48 -14.04 10.11
CA LYS A 2 -7.34 -13.93 11.58
C LYS A 2 -6.49 -12.74 12.04
N LEU A 3 -5.45 -12.38 11.27
CA LEU A 3 -4.57 -11.26 11.58
C LEU A 3 -5.31 -9.91 11.72
N ILE A 4 -6.29 -9.64 10.85
CA ILE A 4 -7.03 -8.37 10.87
C ILE A 4 -7.84 -8.23 12.16
N GLU A 5 -8.48 -9.32 12.59
CA GLU A 5 -9.22 -9.36 13.85
C GLU A 5 -8.29 -9.18 15.05
N GLU A 6 -7.13 -9.84 15.05
CA GLU A 6 -6.13 -9.72 16.12
C GLU A 6 -5.56 -8.29 16.22
N LEU A 7 -5.22 -7.67 15.09
CA LEU A 7 -4.75 -6.28 15.06
C LEU A 7 -5.85 -5.32 15.51
N TYR A 8 -7.08 -5.51 15.06
CA TYR A 8 -8.21 -4.72 15.50
C TYR A 8 -8.39 -4.82 17.03
N GLU A 9 -8.38 -6.03 17.59
CA GLU A 9 -8.53 -6.24 19.03
C GLU A 9 -7.38 -5.63 19.86
N LEU A 10 -6.15 -5.73 19.38
CA LEU A 10 -4.96 -5.18 20.05
C LEU A 10 -4.93 -3.64 20.06
N TYR A 11 -5.46 -3.00 19.02
CA TYR A 11 -5.29 -1.57 18.78
C TYR A 11 -6.58 -0.75 18.86
N LYS A 12 -7.78 -1.36 18.90
CA LYS A 12 -9.08 -0.65 18.99
C LYS A 12 -9.21 0.31 20.17
N SER A 13 -8.47 0.09 21.25
CA SER A 13 -8.46 0.96 22.44
C SER A 13 -7.36 2.03 22.43
N LYS A 14 -6.44 1.95 21.47
CA LYS A 14 -5.25 2.81 21.35
C LYS A 14 -5.29 3.72 20.13
N LEU A 15 -6.01 3.33 19.08
CA LEU A 15 -6.22 4.15 17.90
C LEU A 15 -7.25 5.23 18.22
N THR A 16 -6.94 6.48 17.89
CA THR A 16 -7.94 7.55 17.93
C THR A 16 -8.98 7.40 16.82
N GLY A 17 -8.70 6.52 15.85
CA GLY A 17 -9.59 6.15 14.75
C GLY A 17 -9.48 7.07 13.52
N ASN A 18 -8.49 7.95 13.48
CA ASN A 18 -8.10 8.68 12.28
C ASN A 18 -7.34 7.74 11.31
N ASP A 19 -7.48 8.02 10.01
CA ASP A 19 -6.88 7.20 8.95
C ASP A 19 -5.35 7.15 9.05
N GLU A 20 -4.70 8.23 9.51
CA GLU A 20 -3.24 8.30 9.70
C GLU A 20 -2.70 7.30 10.74
N ASP A 21 -3.38 7.13 11.88
CA ASP A 21 -2.92 6.18 12.91
C ASP A 21 -3.01 4.73 12.40
N ILE A 22 -4.01 4.44 11.55
CA ILE A 22 -4.24 3.12 10.95
C ILE A 22 -3.16 2.81 9.92
N ASP A 23 -2.84 3.77 9.04
CA ASP A 23 -1.77 3.63 8.07
C ASP A 23 -0.42 3.40 8.76
N MET A 24 -0.09 4.22 9.76
CA MET A 24 1.15 4.07 10.52
C MET A 24 1.25 2.70 11.20
N LEU A 25 0.14 2.22 11.79
CA LEU A 25 0.09 0.89 12.39
C LEU A 25 0.31 -0.21 11.35
N ALA A 26 -0.35 -0.15 10.20
CA ALA A 26 -0.21 -1.13 9.13
C ALA A 26 1.25 -1.21 8.64
N PHE A 27 1.90 -0.07 8.44
CA PHE A 27 3.32 -0.02 8.07
C PHE A 27 4.22 -0.61 9.15
N ALA A 28 4.04 -0.21 10.42
CA ALA A 28 4.86 -0.71 11.52
C ALA A 28 4.74 -2.22 11.73
N VAL A 29 3.57 -2.81 11.46
CA VAL A 29 3.38 -4.27 11.48
C VAL A 29 4.09 -4.91 10.30
N LEU A 30 3.87 -4.42 9.08
CA LEU A 30 4.48 -5.00 7.87
C LEU A 30 6.01 -4.94 7.88
N GLU A 31 6.61 -3.87 8.43
CA GLU A 31 8.08 -3.75 8.57
C GLU A 31 8.71 -4.81 9.47
N GLN A 32 7.94 -5.38 10.40
CA GLN A 32 8.43 -6.40 11.34
C GLN A 32 8.33 -7.82 10.78
N LEU A 33 7.57 -8.02 9.69
CA LEU A 33 7.33 -9.34 9.12
C LEU A 33 8.42 -9.74 8.13
N SER A 34 8.85 -11.00 8.22
CA SER A 34 9.67 -11.63 7.19
C SER A 34 8.85 -11.89 5.92
N ARG A 35 9.53 -12.12 4.80
CA ARG A 35 8.88 -12.51 3.54
C ARG A 35 8.06 -13.79 3.70
N GLU A 36 8.57 -14.75 4.46
CA GLU A 36 7.91 -16.03 4.74
C GLU A 36 6.63 -15.83 5.56
N GLU A 37 6.65 -14.93 6.55
CA GLU A 37 5.47 -14.59 7.35
C GLU A 37 4.40 -13.91 6.48
N ILE A 38 4.80 -12.97 5.62
CA ILE A 38 3.88 -12.33 4.66
C ILE A 38 3.26 -13.36 3.71
N LEU A 39 4.05 -14.31 3.20
CA LEU A 39 3.52 -15.39 2.36
C LEU A 39 2.57 -16.32 3.14
N GLY A 40 2.86 -16.57 4.42
CA GLY A 40 1.96 -17.28 5.31
C GLY A 40 0.60 -16.61 5.42
N LEU A 41 0.58 -15.28 5.63
CA LEU A 41 -0.66 -14.50 5.66
C LEU A 41 -1.42 -14.59 4.34
N ILE A 42 -0.74 -14.46 3.20
CA ILE A 42 -1.36 -14.60 1.88
C ILE A 42 -1.98 -15.99 1.69
N HIS A 43 -1.34 -17.05 2.21
CA HIS A 43 -1.89 -18.41 2.16
C HIS A 43 -3.15 -18.61 3.01
N GLU A 44 -3.35 -17.79 4.04
CA GLU A 44 -4.56 -17.81 4.89
C GLU A 44 -5.72 -16.99 4.32
N MET A 45 -5.48 -16.18 3.29
CA MET A 45 -6.51 -15.39 2.63
C MET A 45 -7.50 -16.28 1.87
N ASP A 46 -8.78 -15.92 1.92
CA ASP A 46 -9.76 -16.50 1.01
C ASP A 46 -9.64 -15.91 -0.41
N ASN A 47 -10.36 -16.50 -1.37
CA ASN A 47 -10.30 -16.06 -2.77
C ASN A 47 -10.73 -14.59 -2.95
N GLN A 48 -11.69 -14.11 -2.16
CA GLN A 48 -12.16 -12.72 -2.26
C GLN A 48 -11.11 -11.76 -1.72
N GLU A 49 -10.48 -12.11 -0.60
CA GLU A 49 -9.37 -11.36 -0.01
C GLU A 49 -8.17 -11.29 -0.96
N LEU A 50 -7.82 -12.40 -1.61
CA LEU A 50 -6.77 -12.43 -2.65
C LEU A 50 -7.10 -11.54 -3.85
N ILE A 51 -8.35 -11.60 -4.35
CA ILE A 51 -8.79 -10.73 -5.45
C ILE A 51 -8.71 -9.26 -5.04
N ASN A 52 -9.12 -8.93 -3.82
CA ASN A 52 -9.06 -7.56 -3.31
C ASN A 52 -7.61 -7.08 -3.19
N LEU A 53 -6.71 -7.88 -2.63
CA LEU A 53 -5.28 -7.58 -2.52
C LEU A 53 -4.66 -7.33 -3.91
N MET A 54 -4.89 -8.25 -4.85
CA MET A 54 -4.39 -8.13 -6.22
C MET A 54 -4.99 -6.93 -6.96
N GLY A 55 -6.29 -6.67 -6.76
CA GLY A 55 -6.98 -5.52 -7.34
C GLY A 55 -6.38 -4.20 -6.87
N LEU A 56 -6.17 -4.04 -5.55
CA LEU A 56 -5.54 -2.85 -4.98
C LEU A 56 -4.13 -2.63 -5.54
N TYR A 57 -3.30 -3.68 -5.54
CA TYR A 57 -1.94 -3.60 -6.06
C TYR A 57 -1.90 -3.17 -7.54
N ILE A 58 -2.76 -3.75 -8.38
CA ILE A 58 -2.85 -3.41 -9.81
C ILE A 58 -3.30 -1.95 -9.98
N ILE A 59 -4.36 -1.54 -9.28
CA ILE A 59 -4.90 -0.18 -9.38
C ILE A 59 -3.84 0.86 -8.97
N GLU A 60 -3.20 0.69 -7.82
CA GLU A 60 -2.20 1.65 -7.33
C GLU A 60 -0.95 1.67 -8.24
N SER A 61 -0.52 0.50 -8.72
CA SER A 61 0.59 0.41 -9.69
C SER A 61 0.26 1.14 -11.00
N LEU A 62 -0.96 1.01 -11.50
CA LEU A 62 -1.41 1.71 -12.71
C LEU A 62 -1.51 3.22 -12.49
N LYS A 63 -2.09 3.67 -11.38
CA LYS A 63 -2.13 5.10 -11.01
C LYS A 63 -0.73 5.69 -10.98
N GLY A 64 0.23 5.00 -10.35
CA GLY A 64 1.63 5.41 -10.31
C GLY A 64 2.26 5.54 -11.70
N LYS A 65 2.05 4.56 -12.58
CA LYS A 65 2.53 4.61 -13.97
C LYS A 65 1.93 5.78 -14.76
N PHE A 66 0.62 6.00 -14.68
CA PHE A 66 -0.03 7.11 -15.37
C PHE A 66 0.40 8.47 -14.82
N ALA A 67 0.61 8.58 -13.51
CA ALA A 67 1.15 9.80 -12.91
C ALA A 67 2.56 10.10 -13.46
N GLN A 68 3.45 9.11 -13.51
CA GLN A 68 4.80 9.25 -14.09
C GLN A 68 4.75 9.70 -15.56
N GLU A 69 3.89 9.09 -16.38
CA GLU A 69 3.73 9.47 -17.79
C GLU A 69 3.25 10.93 -17.95
N ASN A 70 2.35 11.39 -17.08
CA ASN A 70 1.90 12.78 -17.08
C ASN A 70 3.01 13.74 -16.63
N PHE A 71 3.83 13.38 -15.65
CA PHE A 71 5.00 14.18 -15.24
C PHE A 71 6.04 14.30 -16.36
N GLU A 72 6.33 13.22 -17.09
CA GLU A 72 7.27 13.24 -18.22
C GLU A 72 6.78 14.12 -19.38
N LYS A 73 5.47 14.14 -19.66
CA LYS A 73 4.87 15.03 -20.67
C LYS A 73 4.91 16.51 -20.29
N HIS A 74 5.06 16.83 -19.01
CA HIS A 74 5.12 18.20 -18.49
C HIS A 74 6.54 18.70 -18.18
N LEU A 75 7.60 17.95 -18.53
CA LEU A 75 8.96 18.47 -18.50
C LEU A 75 9.06 19.70 -19.42
N PRO A 76 9.38 20.90 -18.90
CA PRO A 76 9.64 22.05 -19.76
C PRO A 76 10.88 21.71 -20.60
N TYR A 77 10.71 21.76 -21.93
CA TYR A 77 11.82 21.64 -22.87
C TYR A 77 13.03 22.44 -22.37
N PRO A 78 14.25 21.86 -22.35
CA PRO A 78 15.41 22.61 -21.91
C PRO A 78 15.55 23.81 -22.85
N SER A 79 15.44 25.01 -22.29
CA SER A 79 15.72 26.26 -22.99
C SER A 79 17.11 26.13 -23.59
N ARG A 80 17.14 25.90 -24.90
CA ARG A 80 18.36 25.86 -25.67
C ARG A 80 18.92 27.28 -25.58
N ASN A 81 19.93 27.48 -24.74
CA ASN A 81 20.65 28.74 -24.66
C ASN A 81 21.18 29.04 -26.06
N VAL A 82 20.51 29.96 -26.76
CA VAL A 82 21.01 30.53 -28.01
C VAL A 82 21.90 31.68 -27.60
N HIS A 83 23.14 31.60 -28.08
CA HIS A 83 24.27 32.49 -27.86
C HIS A 83 23.96 33.98 -28.05
#